data_AF-A0A8X8G7W9-F1
#
_entry.id   AF-A0A8X8G7W9-F1
#
_cell.length_a   1.000
_cell.length_b   1.000
_cell.length_c   1.000
_cell.angle_alpha   90.00
_cell.angle_beta   90.00
_cell.angle_gamma   90.00
#
_symmetry.space_group_name_H-M   'P 1'
#
loop_
_entity.id
_entity.type
_entity.pdbx_description
1 polymer ?
#
loop_
_entity_poly.entity_id
_entity_poly.type
_entity_poly.pdbx_seq_one_letter_code
_entity_poly.pdbx_strand_id
1 'polypeptide(L)'
;MTENTIMDLFTDAVLLGDREWLDILRNFTEELVRNRMVSCAGLTHIEKPEYPIFFFGEISDQLWHFALDDSHTWWVSISEDATLHTHLISVSRLMQHFIGEKHHVLRDTLTGLPTRAIFEDRVAQAILKQTRSDRGSVFCVMIIDCDNLKQINDRYGHPAGDEVLRILASRMRHCLRQTDTLARFGGDEFVSLLNDVRDDACLLRVVKRMIDAANNPIEYGQHSLNISISVGIAMSPKHGNDFDTLYDCADKALYSVKHAGKNNYAFYDGSQQTREEVRLEHHDILRSAYLENRIFLEYQPIVSKDGVHALEGLVRVREGERTLSPALFLEGLNNPYIAAEVGRAIIHKALQDIVDIHKATGQICRLSINISPYHLESTGFSDEFLDLVVRTGTIKPEHIELEITETAPFHNFKQAQAEILRCAEAGAHVMLDDFGTGSASLSWLQTFSASGIKVDLSFVRRALTDAKSFAIIASIANVGALLGLDIVAEGIEDHYTASLLSGIGIKYFQGYLYSRPVSKLQAIDYINQFSGCSFMEVPAHIHPMLKAHYMRFLCTQSHVEHGNLLKEPEQSHFQKWLKASEKRLPNNIAAALLADFNALIALLRQAEDLPPSRDRDEIMLQAVELNSAMCLKI
;
A
#
# COMPACT_ATOMS: atom_id res chain seq x y z
N MET A 1 35.75 52.55 -11.20
CA MET A 1 34.35 52.16 -11.45
C MET A 1 33.47 52.82 -10.40
N THR A 2 32.26 53.29 -10.75
CA THR A 2 31.32 53.80 -9.74
C THR A 2 30.52 52.65 -9.13
N GLU A 3 30.03 52.84 -7.90
CA GLU A 3 29.28 51.84 -7.11
C GLU A 3 28.07 51.27 -7.88
N ASN A 4 27.35 52.13 -8.62
CA ASN A 4 26.23 51.70 -9.47
C ASN A 4 26.68 50.83 -10.65
N THR A 5 27.85 51.12 -11.25
CA THR A 5 28.38 50.33 -12.37
C THR A 5 28.74 48.92 -11.93
N ILE A 6 29.22 48.76 -10.69
CA ILE A 6 29.55 47.45 -10.12
C ILE A 6 28.27 46.67 -9.86
N MET A 7 27.23 47.31 -9.32
CA MET A 7 25.93 46.67 -9.05
C MET A 7 25.16 46.30 -10.33
N ASP A 8 25.23 47.12 -11.39
CA ASP A 8 24.57 46.85 -12.67
C ASP A 8 25.21 45.65 -13.39
N LEU A 9 26.56 45.62 -13.49
CA LEU A 9 27.31 44.47 -14.02
C LEU A 9 27.03 43.17 -13.23
N PHE A 10 26.79 43.30 -11.92
CA PHE A 10 26.49 42.16 -11.04
C PHE A 10 25.04 41.67 -11.18
N THR A 11 24.09 42.58 -11.39
CA THR A 11 22.68 42.26 -11.62
C THR A 11 22.50 41.53 -12.95
N ASP A 12 23.21 41.96 -13.99
CA ASP A 12 23.21 41.30 -15.29
C ASP A 12 23.83 39.90 -15.23
N ALA A 13 24.88 39.70 -14.42
CA ALA A 13 25.53 38.40 -14.23
C ALA A 13 24.66 37.38 -13.45
N VAL A 14 23.79 37.84 -12.55
CA VAL A 14 22.87 36.98 -11.79
C VAL A 14 21.71 36.45 -12.65
N LEU A 15 21.35 37.18 -13.72
CA LEU A 15 20.24 36.83 -14.61
C LEU A 15 20.63 35.82 -15.71
N LEU A 16 21.93 35.67 -16.02
CA LEU A 16 22.43 34.84 -17.14
C LEU A 16 23.05 33.53 -16.60
N GLY A 17 22.23 32.49 -16.48
CA GLY A 17 22.59 31.21 -15.84
C GLY A 17 23.43 30.23 -16.67
N ASP A 18 24.62 30.59 -17.17
CA ASP A 18 25.56 29.63 -17.78
C ASP A 18 27.05 30.06 -17.67
N ARG A 19 28.00 29.26 -18.19
CA ARG A 19 29.48 29.39 -18.12
C ARG A 19 30.09 30.79 -18.27
N GLU A 20 29.38 31.77 -18.85
CA GLU A 20 29.80 33.17 -18.96
C GLU A 20 30.04 33.86 -17.60
N TRP A 21 29.44 33.38 -16.51
CA TRP A 21 29.62 34.01 -15.20
C TRP A 21 31.07 33.89 -14.66
N LEU A 22 31.76 32.78 -14.97
CA LEU A 22 33.16 32.58 -14.60
C LEU A 22 34.09 33.55 -15.34
N ASP A 23 33.77 33.84 -16.61
CA ASP A 23 34.53 34.80 -17.41
C ASP A 23 34.30 36.24 -16.93
N ILE A 24 33.08 36.60 -16.53
CA ILE A 24 32.75 37.90 -15.95
C ILE A 24 33.47 38.11 -14.61
N LEU A 25 33.51 37.08 -13.75
CA LEU A 25 34.24 37.15 -12.47
C LEU A 25 35.75 37.17 -12.62
N ARG A 26 36.29 36.43 -13.60
CA ARG A 26 37.71 36.52 -13.95
C ARG A 26 38.05 37.95 -14.36
N ASN A 27 37.27 38.55 -15.25
CA ASN A 27 37.48 39.92 -15.73
C ASN A 27 37.36 40.95 -14.59
N PHE A 28 36.37 40.79 -13.69
CA PHE A 28 36.20 41.63 -12.52
C PHE A 28 37.39 41.54 -11.56
N THR A 29 37.87 40.33 -11.29
CA THR A 29 39.04 40.09 -10.43
C THR A 29 40.32 40.67 -11.03
N GLU A 30 40.52 40.50 -12.34
CA GLU A 30 41.63 41.11 -13.08
C GLU A 30 41.57 42.65 -13.04
N GLU A 31 40.37 43.23 -13.07
CA GLU A 31 40.19 44.68 -13.01
C GLU A 31 40.45 45.24 -11.60
N LEU A 32 40.10 44.51 -10.54
CA LEU A 32 40.45 44.85 -9.16
C LEU A 32 41.96 44.80 -8.91
N VAL A 33 42.66 43.80 -9.47
CA VAL A 33 44.14 43.71 -9.43
C VAL A 33 44.76 44.85 -10.25
N ARG A 34 44.25 45.13 -11.45
CA ARG A 34 44.77 46.21 -12.33
C ARG A 34 44.64 47.59 -11.67
N ASN A 35 43.59 47.81 -10.88
CA ASN A 35 43.37 49.04 -10.13
C ASN A 35 44.08 49.07 -8.75
N ARG A 36 44.95 48.09 -8.45
CA ARG A 36 45.71 47.95 -7.19
C ARG A 36 44.85 47.89 -5.93
N MET A 37 43.60 47.43 -6.04
CA MET A 37 42.71 47.27 -4.90
C MET A 37 43.01 45.99 -4.10
N VAL A 38 43.75 45.05 -4.68
CA VAL A 38 44.08 43.75 -4.09
C VAL A 38 45.47 43.29 -4.58
N SER A 39 46.22 42.53 -3.78
CA SER A 39 47.54 41.96 -4.17
C SER A 39 47.58 40.44 -4.07
N CYS A 40 48.14 39.76 -5.08
CA CYS A 40 48.30 38.31 -5.09
C CYS A 40 49.67 37.87 -4.52
N ALA A 41 49.69 36.93 -3.58
CA ALA A 41 50.91 36.27 -3.10
C ALA A 41 50.75 34.74 -3.19
N GLY A 42 51.67 34.06 -3.88
CA GLY A 42 51.56 32.63 -4.19
C GLY A 42 52.08 31.71 -3.09
N LEU A 43 51.29 30.68 -2.73
CA LEU A 43 51.71 29.49 -1.97
C LEU A 43 50.81 28.27 -2.28
N THR A 44 51.31 27.10 -1.90
CA THR A 44 51.24 25.75 -2.49
C THR A 44 49.95 24.91 -2.36
N HIS A 45 49.81 23.98 -3.32
CA HIS A 45 48.86 22.88 -3.54
C HIS A 45 48.04 22.35 -2.33
N ILE A 46 46.71 22.30 -2.48
CA ILE A 46 45.75 21.51 -1.67
C ILE A 46 45.03 20.53 -2.62
N GLU A 47 44.61 19.35 -2.13
CA GLU A 47 43.84 18.38 -2.91
C GLU A 47 42.47 18.91 -3.34
N LYS A 48 42.06 18.51 -4.55
CA LYS A 48 40.93 19.02 -5.34
C LYS A 48 39.56 18.80 -4.67
N PRO A 49 38.76 19.84 -4.34
CA PRO A 49 37.36 19.67 -3.97
C PRO A 49 36.48 19.43 -5.22
N GLU A 50 35.37 18.70 -5.07
CA GLU A 50 34.46 18.35 -6.18
C GLU A 50 33.65 19.54 -6.74
N TYR A 51 33.67 20.72 -6.09
CA TYR A 51 32.95 21.94 -6.51
C TYR A 51 33.73 23.22 -6.11
N PRO A 52 33.52 24.38 -6.77
CA PRO A 52 34.13 25.64 -6.37
C PRO A 52 33.66 26.04 -4.97
N ILE A 53 34.61 26.22 -4.04
CA ILE A 53 34.34 26.63 -2.67
C ILE A 53 34.72 28.10 -2.50
N PHE A 54 33.77 28.91 -2.03
CA PHE A 54 34.02 30.30 -1.60
C PHE A 54 34.16 30.32 -0.08
N PHE A 55 35.36 30.66 0.42
CA PHE A 55 35.59 30.93 1.84
C PHE A 55 35.95 32.40 2.04
N PHE A 56 35.71 32.90 3.26
CA PHE A 56 36.36 34.09 3.81
C PHE A 56 36.97 33.67 5.13
N GLY A 57 38.25 34.01 5.34
CA GLY A 57 38.97 33.71 6.56
C GLY A 57 39.92 34.84 6.93
N GLU A 58 40.06 35.07 8.23
CA GLU A 58 41.00 36.03 8.80
C GLU A 58 42.27 35.24 9.18
N ILE A 59 43.39 35.55 8.53
CA ILE A 59 44.70 34.95 8.85
C ILE A 59 45.62 36.12 9.19
N SER A 60 46.09 36.17 10.44
CA SER A 60 47.01 37.20 10.93
C SER A 60 46.51 38.65 10.69
N ASP A 61 45.26 38.95 11.07
CA ASP A 61 44.63 40.27 10.96
C ASP A 61 44.49 40.83 9.51
N GLN A 62 44.51 39.95 8.50
CA GLN A 62 44.18 40.29 7.12
C GLN A 62 43.06 39.39 6.58
N LEU A 63 42.13 39.99 5.81
CA LEU A 63 41.02 39.27 5.18
C LEU A 63 41.46 38.69 3.83
N TRP A 64 41.31 37.37 3.68
CA TRP A 64 41.69 36.64 2.47
C TRP A 64 40.48 36.25 1.63
N HIS A 65 40.59 36.37 0.31
CA HIS A 65 39.60 35.90 -0.66
C HIS A 65 40.06 34.61 -1.37
N PHE A 66 39.15 33.64 -1.54
CA PHE A 66 39.42 32.35 -2.19
C PHE A 66 38.53 32.18 -3.44
N ALA A 67 39.14 31.96 -4.60
CA ALA A 67 38.46 31.53 -5.82
C ALA A 67 39.16 30.29 -6.41
N LEU A 68 38.38 29.24 -6.69
CA LEU A 68 38.83 28.01 -7.34
C LEU A 68 38.31 27.96 -8.78
N ASP A 69 39.23 27.98 -9.75
CA ASP A 69 39.02 27.61 -11.16
C ASP A 69 39.49 26.15 -11.35
N ASP A 70 38.95 25.46 -12.38
CA ASP A 70 39.32 24.09 -12.79
C ASP A 70 40.83 23.83 -13.01
N SER A 71 41.67 24.86 -13.00
CA SER A 71 43.11 24.80 -13.30
C SER A 71 44.04 25.61 -12.39
N HIS A 72 43.57 26.57 -11.59
CA HIS A 72 44.43 27.42 -10.74
C HIS A 72 43.76 27.88 -9.43
N THR A 73 44.56 28.03 -8.36
CA THR A 73 44.16 28.65 -7.09
C THR A 73 44.76 30.05 -6.99
N TRP A 74 43.93 31.08 -6.79
CA TRP A 74 44.38 32.46 -6.63
C TRP A 74 44.16 32.92 -5.19
N TRP A 75 45.19 33.54 -4.60
CA TRP A 75 45.16 34.12 -3.27
C TRP A 75 45.18 35.63 -3.40
N VAL A 76 44.24 36.34 -2.78
CA VAL A 76 44.19 37.80 -2.85
C VAL A 76 43.99 38.41 -1.46
N SER A 77 44.91 39.28 -1.07
CA SER A 77 44.89 40.04 0.19
C SER A 77 44.24 41.41 -0.04
N ILE A 78 43.13 41.69 0.65
CA ILE A 78 42.41 42.97 0.56
C ILE A 78 43.05 43.98 1.52
N SER A 79 43.42 45.17 1.02
CA SER A 79 43.98 46.25 1.85
C SER A 79 42.91 46.94 2.72
N GLU A 80 43.36 47.69 3.73
CA GLU A 80 42.67 48.29 4.90
C GLU A 80 41.42 49.18 4.66
N ASP A 81 40.73 49.11 3.51
CA ASP A 81 39.51 49.89 3.26
C ASP A 81 38.26 49.19 3.81
N ALA A 82 37.85 49.60 5.01
CA ALA A 82 36.71 49.08 5.76
C ALA A 82 35.36 49.19 5.01
N THR A 83 35.25 50.13 4.07
CA THR A 83 34.04 50.36 3.27
C THR A 83 33.87 49.29 2.20
N LEU A 84 34.97 48.90 1.55
CA LEU A 84 35.01 47.80 0.59
C LEU A 84 34.81 46.45 1.28
N HIS A 85 35.36 46.30 2.48
CA HIS A 85 35.22 45.13 3.33
C HIS A 85 33.76 44.82 3.67
N THR A 86 32.99 45.82 4.10
CA THR A 86 31.58 45.65 4.48
C THR A 86 30.69 45.28 3.29
N HIS A 87 30.95 45.85 2.12
CA HIS A 87 30.18 45.56 0.89
C HIS A 87 30.45 44.16 0.36
N LEU A 88 31.71 43.70 0.34
CA LEU A 88 32.06 42.35 -0.12
C LEU A 88 31.48 41.25 0.78
N ILE A 89 31.44 41.46 2.10
CA ILE A 89 30.76 40.56 3.04
C ILE A 89 29.25 40.49 2.74
N SER A 90 28.63 41.62 2.43
CA SER A 90 27.19 41.70 2.13
C SER A 90 26.83 40.97 0.83
N VAL A 91 27.65 41.14 -0.21
CA VAL A 91 27.52 40.42 -1.49
C VAL A 91 27.75 38.92 -1.30
N SER A 92 28.74 38.50 -0.50
CA SER A 92 28.97 37.09 -0.20
C SER A 92 27.78 36.43 0.52
N ARG A 93 27.15 37.13 1.47
CA ARG A 93 25.94 36.65 2.16
C ARG A 93 24.76 36.51 1.20
N LEU A 94 24.57 37.47 0.29
CA LEU A 94 23.57 37.37 -0.78
C LEU A 94 23.86 36.19 -1.72
N MET A 95 25.11 35.95 -2.12
CA MET A 95 25.48 34.80 -2.94
C MET A 95 25.27 33.46 -2.21
N GLN A 96 25.62 33.36 -0.94
CA GLN A 96 25.33 32.16 -0.13
C GLN A 96 23.82 31.91 -0.01
N HIS A 97 23.03 32.98 0.10
CA HIS A 97 21.57 32.91 0.12
C HIS A 97 21.00 32.44 -1.23
N PHE A 98 21.43 33.03 -2.35
CA PHE A 98 21.00 32.66 -3.70
C PHE A 98 21.43 31.25 -4.12
N ILE A 99 22.64 30.82 -3.75
CA ILE A 99 23.12 29.46 -3.95
C ILE A 99 22.27 28.51 -3.08
N GLY A 100 22.03 28.83 -1.81
CA GLY A 100 21.13 28.07 -0.95
C GLY A 100 19.72 27.91 -1.54
N GLU A 101 19.12 29.00 -2.01
CA GLU A 101 17.79 28.98 -2.64
C GLU A 101 17.75 28.16 -3.95
N LYS A 102 18.75 28.28 -4.83
CA LYS A 102 18.83 27.44 -6.05
C LYS A 102 19.07 25.96 -5.72
N HIS A 103 19.83 25.65 -4.68
CA HIS A 103 20.05 24.26 -4.23
C HIS A 103 18.74 23.59 -3.78
N HIS A 104 17.80 24.34 -3.19
CA HIS A 104 16.48 23.85 -2.80
C HIS A 104 15.51 23.67 -3.97
N VAL A 105 15.70 24.38 -5.08
CA VAL A 105 14.85 24.27 -6.29
C VAL A 105 15.31 23.13 -7.21
N LEU A 106 16.62 22.85 -7.22
CA LEU A 106 17.26 21.93 -8.17
C LEU A 106 17.47 20.52 -7.60
N ARG A 107 17.44 20.35 -6.27
CA ARG A 107 17.53 19.04 -5.62
C ARG A 107 16.42 18.85 -4.60
N ASP A 108 15.89 17.64 -4.56
CA ASP A 108 14.94 17.21 -3.56
C ASP A 108 15.59 17.28 -2.17
N THR A 109 14.98 18.02 -1.26
CA THR A 109 15.55 18.31 0.07
C THR A 109 15.60 17.09 0.97
N LEU A 110 14.76 16.08 0.72
CA LEU A 110 14.75 14.85 1.49
C LEU A 110 15.84 13.87 1.03
N THR A 111 15.97 13.64 -0.28
CA THR A 111 16.84 12.58 -0.83
C THR A 111 18.14 13.10 -1.43
N GLY A 112 18.27 14.41 -1.66
CA GLY A 112 19.40 15.02 -2.37
C GLY A 112 19.47 14.68 -3.86
N LEU A 113 18.46 13.99 -4.40
CA LEU A 113 18.36 13.65 -5.81
C LEU A 113 17.96 14.88 -6.64
N PRO A 114 18.32 14.90 -7.93
CA PRO A 114 17.75 15.83 -8.92
C PRO A 114 16.21 15.95 -8.82
N THR A 115 15.70 17.18 -8.97
CA THR A 115 14.26 17.42 -9.17
C THR A 115 13.86 17.20 -10.63
N ARG A 116 12.56 17.26 -10.92
CA ARG A 116 12.00 17.16 -12.28
C ARG A 116 12.69 18.06 -13.29
N ALA A 117 12.96 19.31 -12.93
CA ALA A 117 13.61 20.27 -13.82
C ALA A 117 15.00 19.82 -14.32
N ILE A 118 15.84 19.25 -13.44
CA ILE A 118 17.14 18.70 -13.86
C ILE A 118 16.95 17.45 -14.72
N PHE A 119 15.98 16.61 -14.37
CA PHE A 119 15.76 15.37 -15.09
C PHE A 119 15.34 15.63 -16.54
N GLU A 120 14.42 16.57 -16.76
CA GLU A 120 13.98 16.99 -18.09
C GLU A 120 15.14 17.51 -18.94
N ASP A 121 16.00 18.36 -18.38
CA ASP A 121 17.22 18.84 -19.06
C ASP A 121 18.15 17.67 -19.46
N ARG A 122 18.37 16.70 -18.56
CA ARG A 122 19.20 15.53 -18.88
C ARG A 122 18.61 14.64 -19.98
N VAL A 123 17.28 14.50 -20.02
CA VAL A 123 16.60 13.80 -21.12
C VAL A 123 16.76 14.57 -22.43
N ALA A 124 16.60 15.89 -22.42
CA ALA A 124 16.85 16.74 -23.58
C ALA A 124 18.30 16.59 -24.09
N GLN A 125 19.29 16.55 -23.20
CA GLN A 125 20.69 16.29 -23.54
C GLN A 125 20.90 14.89 -24.14
N ALA A 126 20.23 13.87 -23.61
CA ALA A 126 20.29 12.50 -24.15
C ALA A 126 19.72 12.44 -25.58
N ILE A 127 18.61 13.13 -25.85
CA ILE A 127 18.01 13.26 -27.19
C ILE A 127 18.97 13.99 -28.15
N LEU A 128 19.59 15.08 -27.71
CA LEU A 128 20.59 15.80 -28.51
C LEU A 128 21.84 14.95 -28.80
N LYS A 129 22.28 14.12 -27.85
CA LYS A 129 23.38 13.17 -28.06
C LYS A 129 22.99 12.09 -29.07
N GLN A 130 21.77 11.58 -28.99
CA GLN A 130 21.24 10.56 -29.90
C GLN A 130 21.15 11.05 -31.33
N THR A 131 20.71 12.29 -31.57
CA THR A 131 20.63 12.88 -32.91
C THR A 131 22.01 13.13 -33.56
N ARG A 132 23.07 13.29 -32.76
CA ARG A 132 24.44 13.56 -33.23
C ARG A 132 25.31 12.31 -33.42
N SER A 133 24.86 11.15 -32.96
CA SER A 133 25.64 9.91 -32.98
C SER A 133 25.33 9.07 -34.23
N ASP A 134 26.36 8.77 -35.03
CA ASP A 134 26.27 7.91 -36.23
C ASP A 134 25.72 6.48 -35.96
N ARG A 135 25.62 6.08 -34.68
CA ARG A 135 25.19 4.73 -34.26
C ARG A 135 23.82 4.68 -33.57
N GLY A 136 23.08 5.78 -33.49
CA GLY A 136 21.73 5.79 -32.89
C GLY A 136 21.72 5.28 -31.44
N SER A 137 22.25 6.07 -30.50
CA SER A 137 22.28 5.69 -29.08
C SER A 137 20.87 5.57 -28.51
N VAL A 138 20.52 4.39 -28.01
CA VAL A 138 19.25 4.13 -27.32
C VAL A 138 19.40 4.50 -25.85
N PHE A 139 18.38 5.14 -25.30
CA PHE A 139 18.27 5.40 -23.86
C PHE A 139 16.87 5.03 -23.38
N CYS A 140 16.68 4.88 -22.07
CA CYS A 140 15.36 4.63 -21.51
C CYS A 140 15.01 5.60 -20.38
N VAL A 141 13.73 5.89 -20.26
CA VAL A 141 13.12 6.57 -19.11
C VAL A 141 12.33 5.53 -18.33
N MET A 142 12.50 5.52 -17.02
CA MET A 142 11.77 4.63 -16.12
C MET A 142 11.07 5.44 -15.05
N ILE A 143 9.80 5.15 -14.81
CA ILE A 143 9.07 5.66 -13.63
C ILE A 143 9.02 4.54 -12.60
N ILE A 144 9.32 4.88 -11.36
CA ILE A 144 9.49 3.98 -10.24
C ILE A 144 8.64 4.50 -9.09
N ASP A 145 7.70 3.68 -8.62
CA ASP A 145 6.79 4.06 -7.54
C ASP A 145 6.91 3.08 -6.37
N CYS A 146 7.00 3.62 -5.15
CA CYS A 146 7.12 2.84 -3.93
C CYS A 146 5.79 2.19 -3.53
N ASP A 147 5.75 0.86 -3.53
CA ASP A 147 4.53 0.14 -3.20
C ASP A 147 4.17 0.29 -1.72
N ASN A 148 2.95 0.73 -1.45
CA ASN A 148 2.36 0.79 -0.10
C ASN A 148 3.13 1.69 0.89
N LEU A 149 3.86 2.71 0.43
CA LEU A 149 4.55 3.65 1.32
C LEU A 149 3.58 4.33 2.31
N LYS A 150 2.35 4.58 1.87
CA LYS A 150 1.27 5.10 2.73
C LYS A 150 1.05 4.23 3.97
N GLN A 151 1.07 2.90 3.84
CA GLN A 151 0.90 1.99 4.98
C GLN A 151 2.05 2.12 6.00
N ILE A 152 3.27 2.40 5.54
CA ILE A 152 4.41 2.67 6.43
C ILE A 152 4.21 4.00 7.15
N ASN A 153 3.81 5.06 6.42
CA ASN A 153 3.51 6.37 7.00
C ASN A 153 2.41 6.30 8.05
N ASP A 154 1.32 5.59 7.74
CA ASP A 154 0.18 5.46 8.63
C ASP A 154 0.55 4.69 9.90
N ARG A 155 1.41 3.67 9.77
CA ARG A 155 1.79 2.79 10.89
C ARG A 155 2.92 3.33 11.77
N TYR A 156 3.90 3.99 11.17
CA TYR A 156 5.14 4.40 11.85
C TYR A 156 5.39 5.92 11.80
N GLY A 157 4.49 6.67 11.19
CA GLY A 157 4.57 8.11 11.00
C GLY A 157 5.35 8.52 9.76
N HIS A 158 5.11 9.75 9.29
CA HIS A 158 5.84 10.35 8.16
C HIS A 158 7.38 10.30 8.28
N PRO A 159 8.01 10.47 9.46
CA PRO A 159 9.47 10.34 9.59
C PRO A 159 10.00 8.96 9.17
N ALA A 160 9.21 7.90 9.34
CA ALA A 160 9.59 6.56 8.92
C ALA A 160 9.54 6.41 7.39
N GLY A 161 8.49 6.93 6.74
CA GLY A 161 8.44 6.96 5.27
C GLY A 161 9.53 7.83 4.67
N ASP A 162 9.88 8.94 5.31
CA ASP A 162 10.98 9.80 4.88
C ASP A 162 12.34 9.06 4.93
N GLU A 163 12.57 8.26 5.96
CA GLU A 163 13.74 7.39 6.05
C GLU A 163 13.74 6.32 4.96
N VAL A 164 12.60 5.69 4.72
CA VAL A 164 12.44 4.70 3.65
C VAL A 164 12.79 5.31 2.30
N LEU A 165 12.28 6.51 2.00
CA LEU A 165 12.57 7.22 0.76
C LEU A 165 14.06 7.55 0.61
N ARG A 166 14.72 7.98 1.69
CA ARG A 166 16.18 8.21 1.69
C ARG A 166 16.98 6.94 1.42
N ILE A 167 16.60 5.83 2.05
CA ILE A 167 17.29 4.56 1.88
C ILE A 167 17.05 3.98 0.48
N LEU A 168 15.82 4.05 -0.03
CA LEU A 168 15.50 3.62 -1.40
C LEU A 168 16.26 4.45 -2.43
N ALA A 169 16.29 5.78 -2.28
CA ALA A 169 17.06 6.67 -3.13
C ALA A 169 18.55 6.26 -3.18
N SER A 170 19.14 5.99 -2.02
CA SER A 170 20.53 5.53 -1.90
C SER A 170 20.73 4.19 -2.59
N ARG A 171 19.89 3.18 -2.30
CA ARG A 171 20.00 1.83 -2.87
C ARG A 171 19.88 1.83 -4.39
N MET A 172 18.86 2.52 -4.93
CA MET A 172 18.66 2.64 -6.37
C MET A 172 19.83 3.36 -7.04
N ARG A 173 20.38 4.40 -6.41
CA ARG A 173 21.56 5.10 -6.93
C ARG A 173 22.79 4.20 -7.03
N HIS A 174 23.00 3.28 -6.09
CA HIS A 174 24.09 2.29 -6.16
C HIS A 174 23.88 1.23 -7.25
N CYS A 175 22.64 1.07 -7.74
CA CYS A 175 22.34 0.22 -8.89
C CYS A 175 22.62 0.89 -10.23
N LEU A 176 22.92 2.19 -10.27
CA LEU A 176 23.07 2.98 -11.49
C LEU A 176 24.52 3.38 -11.73
N ARG A 177 24.89 3.63 -13.00
CA ARG A 177 26.22 4.14 -13.36
C ARG A 177 26.27 5.65 -13.18
N GLN A 178 27.46 6.23 -13.15
CA GLN A 178 27.63 7.69 -13.11
C GLN A 178 26.99 8.42 -14.31
N THR A 179 26.89 7.75 -15.45
CA THR A 179 26.24 8.28 -16.66
C THR A 179 24.72 8.24 -16.59
N ASP A 180 24.16 7.46 -15.67
CA ASP A 180 22.71 7.34 -15.50
C ASP A 180 22.23 8.40 -14.49
N THR A 181 20.94 8.70 -14.52
CA THR A 181 20.33 9.68 -13.62
C THR A 181 19.20 9.05 -12.86
N LEU A 182 19.18 9.25 -11.54
CA LEU A 182 18.00 9.03 -10.71
C LEU A 182 17.53 10.39 -10.19
N ALA A 183 16.24 10.66 -10.29
CA ALA A 183 15.57 11.86 -9.82
C ALA A 183 14.36 11.47 -8.94
N ARG A 184 13.90 12.42 -8.14
CA ARG A 184 12.63 12.30 -7.40
C ARG A 184 11.73 13.46 -7.78
N PHE A 185 10.52 13.14 -8.24
CA PHE A 185 9.57 14.15 -8.72
C PHE A 185 8.65 14.65 -7.61
N GLY A 186 8.51 13.88 -6.53
CA GLY A 186 7.73 14.22 -5.36
C GLY A 186 7.07 12.97 -4.79
N GLY A 187 6.57 13.03 -3.55
CA GLY A 187 5.89 11.89 -2.92
C GLY A 187 6.75 10.62 -2.91
N ASP A 188 6.19 9.54 -3.42
CA ASP A 188 6.80 8.21 -3.59
C ASP A 188 7.35 7.93 -5.00
N GLU A 189 7.34 8.92 -5.89
CA GLU A 189 7.70 8.77 -7.29
C GLU A 189 9.17 9.14 -7.57
N PHE A 190 9.91 8.16 -8.09
CA PHE A 190 11.25 8.29 -8.61
C PHE A 190 11.26 8.11 -10.13
N VAL A 191 12.17 8.80 -10.80
CA VAL A 191 12.32 8.70 -12.26
C VAL A 191 13.79 8.49 -12.59
N SER A 192 14.08 7.58 -13.53
CA SER A 192 15.45 7.23 -13.89
C SER A 192 15.68 7.27 -15.39
N LEU A 193 16.85 7.77 -15.79
CA LEU A 193 17.33 7.85 -17.17
C LEU A 193 18.58 6.98 -17.29
N LEU A 194 18.51 5.93 -18.11
CA LEU A 194 19.67 5.08 -18.41
C LEU A 194 20.17 5.38 -19.81
N ASN A 195 21.43 5.79 -19.88
CA ASN A 195 22.08 6.16 -21.13
C ASN A 195 22.75 4.95 -21.79
N ASP A 196 22.89 5.01 -23.12
CA ASP A 196 23.65 4.05 -23.92
C ASP A 196 23.21 2.57 -23.71
N VAL A 197 21.89 2.34 -23.71
CA VAL A 197 21.29 1.01 -23.60
C VAL A 197 21.61 0.20 -24.86
N ARG A 198 22.31 -0.91 -24.70
CA ARG A 198 22.79 -1.75 -25.82
C ARG A 198 21.80 -2.84 -26.22
N ASP A 199 21.16 -3.42 -25.23
CA ASP A 199 20.22 -4.53 -25.37
C ASP A 199 19.27 -4.58 -24.16
N ASP A 200 18.08 -5.12 -24.37
CA ASP A 200 17.02 -5.20 -23.35
C ASP A 200 17.45 -6.07 -22.16
N ALA A 201 18.28 -7.10 -22.37
CA ALA A 201 18.74 -7.97 -21.29
C ALA A 201 19.65 -7.22 -20.30
N CYS A 202 20.46 -6.28 -20.79
CA CYS A 202 21.32 -5.43 -19.97
C CYS A 202 20.50 -4.45 -19.13
N LEU A 203 19.49 -3.84 -19.73
CA LEU A 203 18.52 -2.99 -19.04
C LEU A 203 17.78 -3.78 -17.95
N LEU A 204 17.27 -4.96 -18.28
CA LEU A 204 16.57 -5.84 -17.36
C LEU A 204 17.40 -6.23 -16.13
N ARG A 205 18.71 -6.44 -16.29
CA ARG A 205 19.61 -6.70 -15.15
C ARG A 205 19.66 -5.51 -14.18
N VAL A 206 19.66 -4.28 -14.70
CA VAL A 206 19.68 -3.08 -13.86
C VAL A 206 18.33 -2.91 -13.13
N VAL A 207 17.22 -3.10 -13.85
CA VAL A 207 15.86 -3.04 -13.29
C VAL A 207 15.66 -4.07 -12.18
N LYS A 208 15.98 -5.34 -12.44
CA LYS A 208 15.88 -6.39 -11.42
C LYS A 208 16.75 -6.10 -10.21
N ARG A 209 17.98 -5.61 -10.42
CA ARG A 209 18.86 -5.21 -9.33
C ARG A 209 18.28 -4.08 -8.49
N MET A 210 17.58 -3.10 -9.09
CA MET A 210 16.89 -2.06 -8.33
C MET A 210 15.73 -2.62 -7.51
N ILE A 211 14.91 -3.49 -8.10
CA ILE A 211 13.79 -4.15 -7.40
C ILE A 211 14.31 -5.00 -6.23
N ASP A 212 15.32 -5.84 -6.47
CA ASP A 212 15.95 -6.68 -5.45
C ASP A 212 16.58 -5.82 -4.34
N ALA A 213 17.22 -4.71 -4.70
CA ALA A 213 17.78 -3.78 -3.73
C ALA A 213 16.69 -3.14 -2.86
N ALA A 214 15.57 -2.73 -3.46
CA ALA A 214 14.43 -2.17 -2.75
C ALA A 214 13.81 -3.17 -1.77
N ASN A 215 13.68 -4.44 -2.18
CA ASN A 215 13.09 -5.52 -1.39
C ASN A 215 13.91 -5.93 -0.15
N ASN A 216 15.16 -5.46 0.00
CA ASN A 216 15.91 -5.70 1.22
C ASN A 216 15.23 -4.98 2.41
N PRO A 217 15.16 -5.59 3.60
CA PRO A 217 14.55 -4.93 4.75
C PRO A 217 15.25 -3.62 5.13
N ILE A 218 14.48 -2.65 5.62
CA ILE A 218 14.96 -1.35 6.07
C ILE A 218 14.83 -1.27 7.59
N GLU A 219 15.96 -1.15 8.28
CA GLU A 219 15.98 -1.01 9.74
C GLU A 219 15.59 0.43 10.14
N TYR A 220 14.55 0.55 10.96
CA TYR A 220 14.07 1.81 11.52
C TYR A 220 13.82 1.64 13.03
N GLY A 221 14.76 2.10 13.86
CA GLY A 221 14.70 1.92 15.31
C GLY A 221 14.84 0.45 15.71
N GLN A 222 13.74 -0.17 16.16
CA GLN A 222 13.66 -1.60 16.51
C GLN A 222 12.80 -2.40 15.51
N HIS A 223 12.46 -1.79 14.38
CA HIS A 223 11.57 -2.35 13.37
C HIS A 223 12.30 -2.59 12.06
N SER A 224 12.02 -3.73 11.43
CA SER A 224 12.42 -4.05 10.07
C SER A 224 11.25 -3.78 9.13
N LEU A 225 11.35 -2.74 8.31
CA LEU A 225 10.34 -2.30 7.35
C LEU A 225 10.58 -2.99 6.00
N ASN A 226 9.53 -3.58 5.43
CA ASN A 226 9.58 -4.18 4.09
C ASN A 226 8.80 -3.29 3.13
N ILE A 227 9.43 -2.92 2.02
CA ILE A 227 8.84 -2.15 0.94
C ILE A 227 9.30 -2.72 -0.40
N SER A 228 8.46 -2.60 -1.42
CA SER A 228 8.81 -2.94 -2.80
C SER A 228 8.64 -1.73 -3.72
N ILE A 229 9.12 -1.85 -4.95
CA ILE A 229 8.92 -0.84 -5.99
C ILE A 229 8.30 -1.47 -7.23
N SER A 230 7.48 -0.69 -7.93
CA SER A 230 6.96 -1.04 -9.25
C SER A 230 7.60 -0.13 -10.30
N VAL A 231 7.96 -0.67 -11.47
CA VAL A 231 8.75 0.05 -12.49
C VAL A 231 8.09 0.01 -13.87
N GLY A 232 7.76 1.17 -14.44
CA GLY A 232 7.36 1.31 -15.83
C GLY A 232 8.50 1.81 -16.71
N ILE A 233 8.67 1.25 -17.91
CA ILE A 233 9.85 1.50 -18.76
C ILE A 233 9.43 1.94 -20.17
N ALA A 234 9.97 3.07 -20.63
CA ALA A 234 9.88 3.55 -22.01
C ALA A 234 11.26 3.74 -22.67
N MET A 235 11.37 3.44 -23.96
CA MET A 235 12.62 3.39 -24.71
C MET A 235 12.63 4.45 -25.81
N SER A 236 13.68 5.26 -25.89
CA SER A 236 13.94 6.16 -27.02
C SER A 236 14.87 5.50 -28.04
N PRO A 237 14.61 5.59 -29.36
CA PRO A 237 13.56 6.37 -30.01
C PRO A 237 12.24 5.59 -30.20
N LYS A 238 12.16 4.35 -29.69
CA LYS A 238 11.08 3.41 -30.01
C LYS A 238 9.70 3.92 -29.59
N HIS A 239 9.59 4.55 -28.42
CA HIS A 239 8.34 4.98 -27.81
C HIS A 239 8.16 6.51 -27.83
N GLY A 240 9.20 7.27 -28.18
CA GLY A 240 9.14 8.74 -28.22
C GLY A 240 10.53 9.37 -28.37
N ASN A 241 10.57 10.64 -28.73
CA ASN A 241 11.80 11.44 -28.90
C ASN A 241 11.76 12.76 -28.09
N ASP A 242 10.86 12.86 -27.13
CA ASP A 242 10.70 13.98 -26.21
C ASP A 242 10.34 13.43 -24.82
N PHE A 243 10.56 14.25 -23.79
CA PHE A 243 10.37 13.83 -22.41
C PHE A 243 8.92 13.46 -22.11
N ASP A 244 7.96 14.31 -22.49
CA ASP A 244 6.55 14.12 -22.13
C ASP A 244 5.99 12.81 -22.72
N THR A 245 6.31 12.50 -23.98
CA THR A 245 5.89 11.24 -24.62
C THR A 245 6.53 10.03 -23.94
N LEU A 246 7.84 10.08 -23.64
CA LEU A 246 8.53 8.97 -22.99
C LEU A 246 8.04 8.75 -21.55
N TYR A 247 7.74 9.83 -20.83
CA TYR A 247 7.20 9.79 -19.49
C TYR A 247 5.79 9.19 -19.49
N ASP A 248 4.89 9.63 -20.39
CA ASP A 248 3.53 9.07 -20.55
C ASP A 248 3.58 7.56 -20.86
N CYS A 249 4.43 7.13 -21.79
CA CYS A 249 4.62 5.71 -22.08
C CYS A 249 5.12 4.91 -20.86
N ALA A 250 6.06 5.46 -20.09
CA ALA A 250 6.57 4.81 -18.90
C ALA A 250 5.51 4.75 -17.78
N ASP A 251 4.64 5.77 -17.66
CA ASP A 251 3.54 5.80 -16.70
C ASP A 251 2.48 4.74 -17.02
N LYS A 252 2.08 4.62 -18.30
CA LYS A 252 1.20 3.54 -18.78
C LYS A 252 1.75 2.15 -18.42
N ALA A 253 3.05 1.95 -18.64
CA ALA A 253 3.71 0.71 -18.26
C ALA A 253 3.70 0.49 -16.74
N LEU A 254 3.98 1.53 -15.95
CA LEU A 254 3.95 1.46 -14.47
C LEU A 254 2.54 1.10 -13.96
N TYR A 255 1.51 1.72 -14.52
CA TYR A 255 0.13 1.43 -14.16
C TYR A 255 -0.21 -0.04 -14.38
N SER A 256 0.20 -0.62 -15.51
CA SER A 256 -0.01 -2.04 -15.78
C SER A 256 0.65 -2.96 -14.75
N VAL A 257 1.82 -2.58 -14.22
CA VAL A 257 2.49 -3.29 -13.13
C VAL A 257 1.70 -3.20 -11.83
N LYS A 258 1.23 -1.99 -11.49
CA LYS A 258 0.46 -1.76 -10.27
C LYS A 258 -0.82 -2.58 -10.26
N HIS A 259 -1.46 -2.72 -11.43
CA HIS A 259 -2.66 -3.52 -11.60
C HIS A 259 -2.39 -5.04 -11.62
N ALA A 260 -1.22 -5.46 -12.12
CA ALA A 260 -0.84 -6.87 -12.22
C ALA A 260 -0.24 -7.49 -10.94
N GLY A 261 -0.15 -6.73 -9.84
CA GLY A 261 0.27 -7.26 -8.53
C GLY A 261 1.44 -6.55 -7.84
N LYS A 262 1.94 -5.43 -8.40
CA LYS A 262 3.05 -4.63 -7.84
C LYS A 262 4.39 -5.41 -7.78
N ASN A 263 5.44 -4.82 -7.19
CA ASN A 263 6.77 -5.43 -7.02
C ASN A 263 7.36 -6.06 -8.30
N ASN A 264 7.19 -5.39 -9.43
CA ASN A 264 7.62 -5.91 -10.73
C ASN A 264 7.93 -4.76 -11.70
N TYR A 265 8.18 -5.08 -12.96
CA TYR A 265 8.37 -4.10 -14.02
C TYR A 265 7.55 -4.43 -15.27
N ALA A 266 7.30 -3.42 -16.10
CA ALA A 266 6.77 -3.61 -17.46
C ALA A 266 7.44 -2.65 -18.44
N PHE A 267 7.65 -3.13 -19.66
CA PHE A 267 7.94 -2.26 -20.79
C PHE A 267 6.64 -1.76 -21.39
N TYR A 268 6.62 -0.52 -21.82
CA TYR A 268 5.57 -0.05 -22.69
C TYR A 268 5.59 -0.83 -24.01
N ASP A 269 4.45 -1.36 -24.40
CA ASP A 269 4.25 -2.10 -25.65
C ASP A 269 3.16 -1.49 -26.55
N GLY A 270 2.53 -0.39 -26.12
CA GLY A 270 1.47 0.29 -26.87
C GLY A 270 0.06 -0.18 -26.55
N SER A 271 -0.10 -1.26 -25.77
CA SER A 271 -1.42 -1.75 -25.33
C SER A 271 -1.80 -1.26 -23.92
N GLN A 272 -0.85 -0.73 -23.15
CA GLN A 272 -1.12 -0.20 -21.82
C GLN A 272 -1.86 1.15 -21.87
N GLN A 273 -2.85 1.31 -21.01
CA GLN A 273 -3.61 2.54 -20.79
C GLN A 273 -3.05 3.32 -19.58
N THR A 274 -3.28 4.63 -19.54
CA THR A 274 -3.00 5.43 -18.34
C THR A 274 -4.01 5.11 -17.25
N ARG A 275 -3.67 5.46 -16.01
CA ARG A 275 -4.61 5.40 -14.89
C ARG A 275 -5.91 6.19 -15.14
N GLU A 276 -5.80 7.36 -15.76
CA GLU A 276 -6.96 8.21 -16.04
C GLU A 276 -7.82 7.64 -17.16
N GLU A 277 -7.21 7.06 -18.20
CA GLU A 277 -7.92 6.35 -19.28
C GLU A 277 -8.72 5.17 -18.72
N VAL A 278 -8.11 4.33 -17.85
CA VAL A 278 -8.83 3.21 -17.20
C VAL A 278 -9.94 3.71 -16.29
N ARG A 279 -9.71 4.80 -15.55
CA ARG A 279 -10.74 5.40 -14.69
C ARG A 279 -11.94 5.90 -15.49
N LEU A 280 -11.70 6.53 -16.65
CA LEU A 280 -12.75 6.99 -17.56
C LEU A 280 -13.47 5.80 -18.21
N GLU A 281 -12.76 4.76 -18.61
CA GLU A 281 -13.36 3.54 -19.14
C GLU A 281 -14.28 2.87 -18.11
N HIS A 282 -13.83 2.69 -16.88
CA HIS A 282 -14.65 2.14 -15.79
C HIS A 282 -15.89 3.00 -15.52
N HIS A 283 -15.76 4.32 -15.59
CA HIS A 283 -16.88 5.25 -15.50
C HIS A 283 -17.89 5.05 -16.64
N ASP A 284 -17.43 4.99 -17.88
CA ASP A 284 -18.28 4.84 -19.06
C ASP A 284 -18.98 3.47 -19.09
N ILE A 285 -18.27 2.40 -18.73
CA ILE A 285 -18.83 1.05 -18.57
C ILE A 285 -19.99 1.07 -17.58
N LEU A 286 -19.77 1.64 -16.40
CA LEU A 286 -20.77 1.66 -15.33
C LEU A 286 -21.96 2.55 -15.70
N ARG A 287 -21.71 3.70 -16.35
CA ARG A 287 -22.74 4.61 -16.84
C ARG A 287 -23.63 3.96 -17.89
N SER A 288 -23.04 3.35 -18.91
CA SER A 288 -23.78 2.63 -19.95
C SER A 288 -24.56 1.46 -19.32
N ALA A 289 -23.93 0.70 -18.41
CA ALA A 289 -24.59 -0.42 -17.74
C ALA A 289 -25.81 0.03 -16.93
N TYR A 290 -25.73 1.18 -16.28
CA TYR A 290 -26.85 1.78 -15.56
C TYR A 290 -27.97 2.20 -16.52
N LEU A 291 -27.67 2.97 -17.57
CA LEU A 291 -28.67 3.46 -18.53
C LEU A 291 -29.36 2.31 -19.30
N GLU A 292 -28.65 1.22 -19.55
CA GLU A 292 -29.14 0.06 -20.30
C GLU A 292 -29.72 -1.05 -19.40
N ASN A 293 -29.84 -0.84 -18.09
CA ASN A 293 -30.30 -1.83 -17.10
C ASN A 293 -29.52 -3.16 -17.15
N ARG A 294 -28.21 -3.09 -17.39
CA ARG A 294 -27.29 -4.24 -17.38
C ARG A 294 -26.74 -4.55 -15.98
N ILE A 295 -27.01 -3.70 -15.00
CA ILE A 295 -26.65 -3.91 -13.60
C ILE A 295 -27.66 -4.86 -12.95
N PHE A 296 -27.18 -5.89 -12.26
CA PHE A 296 -27.99 -6.82 -11.49
C PHE A 296 -27.30 -7.23 -10.18
N LEU A 297 -28.03 -7.93 -9.32
CA LEU A 297 -27.54 -8.42 -8.03
C LEU A 297 -27.44 -9.94 -8.02
N GLU A 298 -26.32 -10.42 -7.51
CA GLU A 298 -26.20 -11.77 -6.94
C GLU A 298 -26.19 -11.67 -5.42
N TYR A 299 -26.60 -12.73 -4.74
CA TYR A 299 -26.72 -12.80 -3.29
C TYR A 299 -25.79 -13.86 -2.75
N GLN A 300 -24.99 -13.51 -1.76
CA GLN A 300 -24.20 -14.49 -1.01
C GLN A 300 -24.73 -14.61 0.42
N PRO A 301 -25.07 -15.82 0.89
CA PRO A 301 -25.60 -16.03 2.22
C PRO A 301 -24.52 -15.86 3.29
N ILE A 302 -24.88 -15.14 4.35
CA ILE A 302 -24.19 -15.12 5.63
C ILE A 302 -24.97 -16.06 6.55
N VAL A 303 -24.29 -17.09 7.05
CA VAL A 303 -24.93 -18.21 7.75
C VAL A 303 -24.51 -18.27 9.21
N SER A 304 -25.34 -18.92 10.01
CA SER A 304 -25.08 -19.24 11.41
C SER A 304 -25.44 -20.70 11.70
N LYS A 305 -25.26 -21.14 12.95
CA LYS A 305 -25.74 -22.44 13.43
C LYS A 305 -27.26 -22.64 13.28
N ASP A 306 -28.02 -21.55 13.20
CA ASP A 306 -29.49 -21.56 13.23
C ASP A 306 -30.10 -21.41 11.81
N GLY A 307 -29.29 -21.19 10.78
CA GLY A 307 -29.73 -21.01 9.39
C GLY A 307 -29.08 -19.82 8.69
N VAL A 308 -29.74 -19.28 7.68
CA VAL A 308 -29.30 -18.07 6.96
C VAL A 308 -29.63 -16.83 7.80
N HIS A 309 -28.59 -16.09 8.20
CA HIS A 309 -28.72 -14.85 8.97
C HIS A 309 -28.99 -13.64 8.08
N ALA A 310 -28.20 -13.51 7.01
CA ALA A 310 -28.31 -12.40 6.07
C ALA A 310 -27.97 -12.83 4.62
N LEU A 311 -28.34 -11.99 3.66
CA LEU A 311 -27.90 -12.09 2.27
C LEU A 311 -27.14 -10.82 1.89
N GLU A 312 -25.88 -10.96 1.48
CA GLU A 312 -25.11 -9.84 0.93
C GLU A 312 -25.43 -9.64 -0.55
N GLY A 313 -25.91 -8.46 -0.91
CA GLY A 313 -26.21 -8.04 -2.28
C GLY A 313 -24.95 -7.59 -3.01
N LEU A 314 -24.45 -8.42 -3.91
CA LEU A 314 -23.24 -8.20 -4.68
C LEU A 314 -23.56 -7.73 -6.11
N VAL A 315 -23.07 -6.55 -6.46
CA VAL A 315 -23.29 -5.93 -7.77
C VAL A 315 -22.59 -6.71 -8.88
N ARG A 316 -23.30 -6.89 -9.99
CA ARG A 316 -22.81 -7.48 -11.23
C ARG A 316 -23.23 -6.65 -12.43
N VAL A 317 -22.39 -6.66 -13.46
CA VAL A 317 -22.67 -6.01 -14.75
C VAL A 317 -22.67 -7.07 -15.84
N ARG A 318 -23.73 -7.12 -16.63
CA ARG A 318 -23.83 -7.99 -17.80
C ARG A 318 -23.16 -7.33 -19.02
N GLU A 319 -22.40 -8.11 -19.77
CA GLU A 319 -21.85 -7.74 -21.08
C GLU A 319 -22.14 -8.87 -22.08
N GLY A 320 -23.18 -8.67 -22.90
CA GLY A 320 -23.73 -9.74 -23.75
C GLY A 320 -24.19 -10.94 -22.90
N GLU A 321 -23.65 -12.12 -23.20
CA GLU A 321 -23.90 -13.37 -22.46
C GLU A 321 -22.97 -13.57 -21.24
N ARG A 322 -22.04 -12.64 -20.99
CA ARG A 322 -21.04 -12.75 -19.93
C ARG A 322 -21.33 -11.78 -18.79
N THR A 323 -20.74 -12.05 -17.62
CA THR A 323 -20.73 -11.14 -16.49
C THR A 323 -19.33 -10.55 -16.34
N LEU A 324 -19.24 -9.24 -16.23
CA LEU A 324 -17.99 -8.53 -16.01
C LEU A 324 -17.44 -8.82 -14.61
N SER A 325 -16.11 -8.90 -14.51
CA SER A 325 -15.43 -8.89 -13.22
C SER A 325 -15.71 -7.57 -12.50
N PRO A 326 -16.03 -7.57 -11.18
CA PRO A 326 -16.21 -6.33 -10.41
C PRO A 326 -15.03 -5.35 -10.53
N ALA A 327 -13.80 -5.86 -10.65
CA ALA A 327 -12.60 -5.03 -10.83
C ALA A 327 -12.64 -4.13 -12.08
N LEU A 328 -13.44 -4.48 -13.10
CA LEU A 328 -13.55 -3.73 -14.37
C LEU A 328 -14.59 -2.61 -14.34
N PHE A 329 -15.35 -2.44 -13.26
CA PHE A 329 -16.36 -1.39 -13.19
C PHE A 329 -16.49 -0.72 -11.82
N LEU A 330 -16.06 -1.36 -10.73
CA LEU A 330 -16.22 -0.81 -9.39
C LEU A 330 -15.50 0.53 -9.20
N GLU A 331 -14.34 0.74 -9.85
CA GLU A 331 -13.68 2.06 -9.79
C GLU A 331 -14.49 3.18 -10.47
N GLY A 332 -15.45 2.84 -11.33
CA GLY A 332 -16.41 3.79 -11.88
C GLY A 332 -17.25 4.48 -10.78
N LEU A 333 -17.43 3.81 -9.64
CA LEU A 333 -18.08 4.38 -8.44
C LEU A 333 -17.21 5.44 -7.73
N ASN A 334 -15.98 5.70 -8.19
CA ASN A 334 -15.20 6.84 -7.69
C ASN A 334 -15.69 8.18 -8.25
N ASN A 335 -16.62 8.17 -9.22
CA ASN A 335 -17.33 9.37 -9.62
C ASN A 335 -18.56 9.60 -8.72
N PRO A 336 -18.65 10.70 -7.96
CA PRO A 336 -19.73 10.91 -7.00
C PRO A 336 -21.14 10.88 -7.59
N TYR A 337 -21.30 11.38 -8.82
CA TYR A 337 -22.61 11.43 -9.48
C TYR A 337 -23.10 10.03 -9.85
N ILE A 338 -22.24 9.21 -10.47
CA ILE A 338 -22.58 7.82 -10.82
C ILE A 338 -22.74 6.97 -9.56
N ALA A 339 -21.90 7.16 -8.56
CA ALA A 339 -21.97 6.40 -7.30
C ALA A 339 -23.35 6.54 -6.65
N ALA A 340 -23.89 7.76 -6.61
CA ALA A 340 -25.21 8.01 -6.03
C ALA A 340 -26.35 7.43 -6.89
N GLU A 341 -26.30 7.61 -8.21
CA GLU A 341 -27.34 7.06 -9.11
C GLU A 341 -27.40 5.54 -9.08
N VAL A 342 -26.24 4.89 -9.22
CA VAL A 342 -26.11 3.43 -9.21
C VAL A 342 -26.44 2.89 -7.82
N GLY A 343 -25.98 3.55 -6.76
CA GLY A 343 -26.26 3.19 -5.37
C GLY A 343 -27.76 3.18 -5.06
N ARG A 344 -28.50 4.23 -5.44
CA ARG A 344 -29.98 4.27 -5.30
C ARG A 344 -30.65 3.09 -6.00
N ALA A 345 -30.28 2.83 -7.24
CA ALA A 345 -30.89 1.77 -8.04
C ALA A 345 -30.60 0.38 -7.46
N ILE A 346 -29.38 0.16 -6.95
CA ILE A 346 -28.99 -1.07 -6.26
C ILE A 346 -29.80 -1.24 -4.98
N ILE A 347 -29.88 -0.22 -4.12
CA ILE A 347 -30.63 -0.30 -2.85
C ILE A 347 -32.10 -0.61 -3.14
N HIS A 348 -32.72 0.10 -4.08
CA HIS A 348 -34.11 -0.15 -4.46
C HIS A 348 -34.32 -1.58 -4.98
N LYS A 349 -33.41 -2.08 -5.84
CA LYS A 349 -33.47 -3.46 -6.36
C LYS A 349 -33.28 -4.50 -5.27
N ALA A 350 -32.32 -4.30 -4.36
CA ALA A 350 -32.04 -5.19 -3.24
C ALA A 350 -33.23 -5.27 -2.27
N LEU A 351 -33.85 -4.11 -1.98
CA LEU A 351 -35.07 -4.04 -1.15
C LEU A 351 -36.26 -4.77 -1.78
N GLN A 352 -36.44 -4.68 -3.10
CA GLN A 352 -37.47 -5.45 -3.79
C GLN A 352 -37.19 -6.95 -3.73
N ASP A 353 -35.93 -7.34 -3.92
CA ASP A 353 -35.55 -8.75 -3.90
C ASP A 353 -35.69 -9.36 -2.51
N ILE A 354 -35.35 -8.66 -1.43
CA ILE A 354 -35.52 -9.19 -0.07
C ILE A 354 -37.01 -9.34 0.29
N VAL A 355 -37.89 -8.45 -0.17
CA VAL A 355 -39.36 -8.61 -0.04
C VAL A 355 -39.82 -9.92 -0.69
N ASP A 356 -39.40 -10.16 -1.94
CA ASP A 356 -39.76 -11.37 -2.67
C ASP A 356 -39.22 -12.63 -1.97
N ILE A 357 -37.98 -12.57 -1.48
CA ILE A 357 -37.31 -13.68 -0.79
C ILE A 357 -38.03 -14.01 0.52
N HIS A 358 -38.34 -13.02 1.36
CA HIS A 358 -39.08 -13.22 2.61
C HIS A 358 -40.46 -13.81 2.34
N LYS A 359 -41.15 -13.32 1.31
CA LYS A 359 -42.47 -13.84 0.92
C LYS A 359 -42.42 -15.29 0.42
N ALA A 360 -41.40 -15.65 -0.37
CA ALA A 360 -41.26 -16.98 -0.95
C ALA A 360 -40.81 -18.04 0.07
N THR A 361 -39.94 -17.66 1.01
CA THR A 361 -39.36 -18.57 2.00
C THR A 361 -40.16 -18.62 3.30
N GLY A 362 -40.92 -17.56 3.61
CA GLY A 362 -41.55 -17.38 4.92
C GLY A 362 -40.56 -17.09 6.05
N GLN A 363 -39.28 -16.88 5.72
CA GLN A 363 -38.19 -16.64 6.67
C GLN A 363 -37.71 -15.19 6.56
N ILE A 364 -37.48 -14.56 7.70
CA ILE A 364 -36.91 -13.21 7.78
C ILE A 364 -35.40 -13.36 7.96
N CYS A 365 -34.65 -12.91 6.97
CA CYS A 365 -33.19 -12.73 7.03
C CYS A 365 -32.84 -11.27 6.74
N ARG A 366 -31.67 -10.82 7.19
CA ARG A 366 -31.21 -9.47 6.89
C ARG A 366 -30.73 -9.35 5.43
N LEU A 367 -30.74 -8.14 4.90
CA LEU A 367 -30.14 -7.78 3.61
C LEU A 367 -28.92 -6.90 3.88
N SER A 368 -27.74 -7.38 3.47
CA SER A 368 -26.50 -6.63 3.60
C SER A 368 -26.13 -5.94 2.28
N ILE A 369 -25.82 -4.65 2.32
CA ILE A 369 -25.56 -3.82 1.14
C ILE A 369 -24.29 -2.99 1.33
N ASN A 370 -23.36 -3.14 0.39
CA ASN A 370 -22.17 -2.30 0.27
C ASN A 370 -22.52 -0.86 -0.13
N ILE A 371 -22.09 0.11 0.69
CA ILE A 371 -22.35 1.52 0.44
C ILE A 371 -21.06 2.23 0.03
N SER A 372 -21.06 2.78 -1.19
CA SER A 372 -19.96 3.65 -1.64
C SER A 372 -19.85 4.89 -0.75
N PRO A 373 -18.64 5.29 -0.30
CA PRO A 373 -18.45 6.50 0.48
C PRO A 373 -18.98 7.75 -0.23
N TYR A 374 -18.88 7.82 -1.57
CA TYR A 374 -19.43 8.95 -2.32
C TYR A 374 -20.95 8.99 -2.34
N HIS A 375 -21.62 7.83 -2.34
CA HIS A 375 -23.07 7.79 -2.22
C HIS A 375 -23.51 8.17 -0.80
N LEU A 376 -22.79 7.69 0.21
CA LEU A 376 -23.06 8.03 1.60
C LEU A 376 -22.86 9.53 1.89
N GLU A 377 -21.89 10.17 1.25
CA GLU A 377 -21.66 11.62 1.33
C GLU A 377 -22.65 12.44 0.49
N SER A 378 -23.54 11.81 -0.28
CA SER A 378 -24.56 12.54 -1.01
C SER A 378 -25.59 13.15 -0.04
N THR A 379 -26.06 14.36 -0.35
CA THR A 379 -27.01 15.07 0.51
C THR A 379 -28.34 14.32 0.58
N GLY A 380 -28.79 13.98 1.78
CA GLY A 380 -30.09 13.32 1.99
C GLY A 380 -30.08 11.80 1.77
N PHE A 381 -28.90 11.17 1.78
CA PHE A 381 -28.76 9.72 1.65
C PHE A 381 -29.67 8.96 2.64
N SER A 382 -29.64 9.34 3.93
CA SER A 382 -30.43 8.67 4.96
C SER A 382 -31.93 8.87 4.77
N ASP A 383 -32.38 10.07 4.39
CA ASP A 383 -33.80 10.34 4.07
C ASP A 383 -34.29 9.45 2.94
N GLU A 384 -33.51 9.39 1.85
CA GLU A 384 -33.85 8.57 0.69
C GLU A 384 -33.85 7.08 1.02
N PHE A 385 -32.82 6.60 1.73
CA PHE A 385 -32.74 5.21 2.17
C PHE A 385 -33.95 4.81 3.02
N LEU A 386 -34.30 5.62 4.02
CA LEU A 386 -35.42 5.34 4.91
C LEU A 386 -36.76 5.40 4.18
N ASP A 387 -36.94 6.34 3.25
CA ASP A 387 -38.12 6.41 2.38
C ASP A 387 -38.25 5.17 1.51
N LEU A 388 -37.15 4.66 0.95
CA LEU A 388 -37.13 3.42 0.17
C LEU A 388 -37.52 2.22 1.02
N VAL A 389 -36.99 2.11 2.24
CA VAL A 389 -37.35 1.03 3.19
C VAL A 389 -38.85 1.10 3.51
N VAL A 390 -39.38 2.28 3.84
CA VAL A 390 -40.81 2.46 4.16
C VAL A 390 -41.70 2.07 2.97
N ARG A 391 -41.31 2.40 1.74
CA ARG A 391 -42.06 2.06 0.52
C ARG A 391 -42.19 0.56 0.27
N THR A 392 -41.32 -0.28 0.84
CA THR A 392 -41.46 -1.74 0.75
C THR A 392 -42.70 -2.24 1.49
N GLY A 393 -43.18 -1.51 2.51
CA GLY A 393 -44.34 -1.85 3.33
C GLY A 393 -44.14 -3.01 4.33
N THR A 394 -43.18 -3.90 4.09
CA THR A 394 -42.91 -5.08 4.93
C THR A 394 -41.50 -5.12 5.52
N ILE A 395 -40.54 -4.44 4.90
CA ILE A 395 -39.15 -4.39 5.39
C ILE A 395 -39.02 -3.25 6.39
N LYS A 396 -38.31 -3.52 7.47
CA LYS A 396 -37.96 -2.55 8.49
C LYS A 396 -36.46 -2.26 8.44
N PRO A 397 -35.98 -1.12 8.97
CA PRO A 397 -34.56 -0.84 9.03
C PRO A 397 -33.73 -1.94 9.71
N GLU A 398 -34.26 -2.58 10.76
CA GLU A 398 -33.62 -3.72 11.47
C GLU A 398 -33.35 -4.96 10.59
N HIS A 399 -33.94 -5.03 9.40
CA HIS A 399 -33.66 -6.07 8.42
C HIS A 399 -32.53 -5.70 7.46
N ILE A 400 -31.89 -4.53 7.59
CA ILE A 400 -30.86 -4.04 6.67
C ILE A 400 -29.53 -3.89 7.40
N GLU A 401 -28.46 -4.36 6.75
CA GLU A 401 -27.06 -4.15 7.12
C GLU A 401 -26.41 -3.24 6.06
N LEU A 402 -25.88 -2.09 6.50
CA LEU A 402 -25.11 -1.17 5.66
C LEU A 402 -23.62 -1.47 5.86
N GLU A 403 -22.96 -1.93 4.81
CA GLU A 403 -21.54 -2.25 4.82
C GLU A 403 -20.71 -1.06 4.37
N ILE A 404 -19.69 -0.73 5.17
CA ILE A 404 -18.77 0.37 4.90
C ILE A 404 -17.35 -0.16 5.07
N THR A 405 -16.54 -0.02 4.02
CA THR A 405 -15.15 -0.49 4.04
C THR A 405 -14.25 0.41 4.88
N GLU A 406 -13.30 -0.19 5.61
CA GLU A 406 -12.32 0.57 6.42
C GLU A 406 -11.45 1.53 5.59
N THR A 407 -11.20 1.17 4.33
CA THR A 407 -10.36 1.96 3.41
C THR A 407 -11.13 3.04 2.65
N ALA A 408 -12.42 3.24 2.96
CA ALA A 408 -13.28 4.18 2.25
C ALA A 408 -12.70 5.62 2.27
N PRO A 409 -12.44 6.25 1.10
CA PRO A 409 -11.89 7.59 1.01
C PRO A 409 -12.97 8.66 1.24
N PHE A 410 -13.30 8.92 2.51
CA PHE A 410 -14.24 9.99 2.86
C PHE A 410 -13.62 11.37 2.67
N HIS A 411 -14.26 12.21 1.85
CA HIS A 411 -13.94 13.62 1.67
C HIS A 411 -14.60 14.47 2.76
N ASN A 412 -15.81 14.09 3.17
CA ASN A 412 -16.58 14.73 4.22
C ASN A 412 -17.05 13.71 5.26
N PHE A 413 -16.09 13.24 6.03
CA PHE A 413 -16.29 12.24 7.07
C PHE A 413 -17.38 12.60 8.09
N LYS A 414 -17.52 13.87 8.47
CA LYS A 414 -18.57 14.32 9.41
C LYS A 414 -19.97 14.15 8.84
N GLN A 415 -20.15 14.41 7.55
CA GLN A 415 -21.43 14.20 6.89
C GLN A 415 -21.74 12.71 6.80
N ALA A 416 -20.78 11.89 6.35
CA ALA A 416 -20.95 10.44 6.30
C ALA A 416 -21.34 9.85 7.67
N GLN A 417 -20.69 10.32 8.74
CA GLN A 417 -21.03 9.93 10.11
C GLN A 417 -22.47 10.30 10.49
N ALA A 418 -22.93 11.51 10.17
CA ALA A 418 -24.29 11.95 10.48
C ALA A 418 -25.35 11.15 9.71
N GLU A 419 -25.09 10.84 8.43
CA GLU A 419 -26.00 10.04 7.60
C GLU A 419 -26.09 8.59 8.13
N ILE A 420 -24.96 7.96 8.46
CA ILE A 420 -24.95 6.62 9.07
C ILE A 420 -25.66 6.62 10.42
N LEU A 421 -25.37 7.59 11.28
CA LEU A 421 -25.98 7.67 12.61
C LEU A 421 -27.49 7.72 12.50
N ARG A 422 -28.03 8.49 11.54
CA ARG A 422 -29.48 8.58 11.32
C ARG A 422 -30.08 7.25 10.85
N CYS A 423 -29.40 6.53 9.95
CA CYS A 423 -29.82 5.18 9.55
C CYS A 423 -29.80 4.21 10.74
N ALA A 424 -28.76 4.28 11.57
CA ALA A 424 -28.60 3.44 12.77
C ALA A 424 -29.67 3.75 13.84
N GLU A 425 -29.98 5.02 14.09
CA GLU A 425 -31.04 5.46 15.01
C GLU A 425 -32.43 5.01 14.53
N ALA A 426 -32.63 4.87 13.23
CA ALA A 426 -33.85 4.28 12.66
C ALA A 426 -33.90 2.74 12.78
N GLY A 427 -32.78 2.11 13.18
CA GLY A 427 -32.67 0.68 13.44
C GLY A 427 -31.85 -0.11 12.41
N ALA A 428 -31.27 0.53 11.39
CA ALA A 428 -30.39 -0.17 10.45
C ALA A 428 -29.11 -0.63 11.15
N HIS A 429 -28.62 -1.80 10.77
CA HIS A 429 -27.34 -2.31 11.23
C HIS A 429 -26.21 -1.70 10.41
N VAL A 430 -25.09 -1.42 11.06
CA VAL A 430 -23.89 -0.85 10.43
C VAL A 430 -22.75 -1.84 10.60
N MET A 431 -22.25 -2.35 9.48
CA MET A 431 -21.19 -3.35 9.43
C MET A 431 -19.91 -2.70 8.89
N LEU A 432 -18.82 -2.81 9.64
CA LEU A 432 -17.51 -2.43 9.12
C LEU A 432 -16.93 -3.58 8.31
N ASP A 433 -16.68 -3.33 7.04
CA ASP A 433 -16.18 -4.30 6.07
C ASP A 433 -14.65 -4.21 5.88
N ASP A 434 -14.04 -5.29 5.41
CA ASP A 434 -12.59 -5.46 5.24
C ASP A 434 -11.76 -5.17 6.51
N PHE A 435 -12.33 -5.44 7.70
CA PHE A 435 -11.75 -4.97 8.96
C PHE A 435 -10.39 -5.60 9.28
N GLY A 436 -9.42 -4.75 9.61
CA GLY A 436 -8.05 -5.12 9.96
C GLY A 436 -7.05 -4.96 8.81
N THR A 437 -7.51 -4.55 7.63
CA THR A 437 -6.65 -4.24 6.48
C THR A 437 -6.23 -2.77 6.42
N GLY A 438 -6.91 -1.88 7.15
CA GLY A 438 -6.64 -0.45 7.20
C GLY A 438 -5.94 0.03 8.47
N SER A 439 -5.67 1.33 8.50
CA SER A 439 -4.87 2.02 9.53
C SER A 439 -5.70 2.51 10.73
N ALA A 440 -7.04 2.41 10.69
CA ALA A 440 -7.94 3.18 11.55
C ALA A 440 -9.05 2.35 12.24
N SER A 441 -9.01 1.02 12.15
CA SER A 441 -10.12 0.10 12.45
C SER A 441 -10.79 0.32 13.81
N LEU A 442 -10.02 0.54 14.89
CA LEU A 442 -10.60 0.76 16.23
C LEU A 442 -11.27 2.13 16.41
N SER A 443 -10.76 3.17 15.75
CA SER A 443 -11.39 4.49 15.79
C SER A 443 -12.70 4.53 15.01
N TRP A 444 -12.81 3.74 13.93
CA TRP A 444 -14.02 3.61 13.13
C TRP A 444 -15.15 2.95 13.90
N LEU A 445 -14.83 1.91 14.68
CA LEU A 445 -15.79 1.26 15.58
C LEU A 445 -16.47 2.24 16.54
N GLN A 446 -15.70 3.19 17.08
CA GLN A 446 -16.25 4.20 17.99
C GLN A 446 -17.07 5.27 17.26
N THR A 447 -16.78 5.51 15.99
CA THR A 447 -17.26 6.69 15.29
C THR A 447 -18.57 6.45 14.54
N PHE A 448 -18.74 5.27 13.92
CA PHE A 448 -19.90 4.97 13.06
C PHE A 448 -21.05 4.26 13.77
N SER A 449 -21.03 4.16 15.10
CA SER A 449 -22.02 3.38 15.86
C SER A 449 -22.20 1.97 15.28
N ALA A 450 -21.08 1.33 14.95
CA ALA A 450 -21.07 0.03 14.29
C ALA A 450 -21.81 -1.01 15.15
N SER A 451 -22.64 -1.84 14.52
CA SER A 451 -23.30 -2.99 15.15
C SER A 451 -22.56 -4.30 14.88
N GLY A 452 -21.61 -4.30 13.94
CA GLY A 452 -20.84 -5.49 13.63
C GLY A 452 -19.60 -5.23 12.80
N ILE A 453 -18.81 -6.29 12.62
CA ILE A 453 -17.54 -6.31 11.91
C ILE A 453 -17.52 -7.53 10.99
N LYS A 454 -17.12 -7.32 9.73
CA LYS A 454 -16.74 -8.39 8.81
C LYS A 454 -15.22 -8.50 8.80
N VAL A 455 -14.72 -9.66 9.17
CA VAL A 455 -13.27 -9.92 9.26
C VAL A 455 -12.76 -10.35 7.90
N ASP A 456 -11.84 -9.54 7.36
CA ASP A 456 -11.30 -9.71 6.02
C ASP A 456 -10.75 -11.12 5.76
N LEU A 457 -11.02 -11.59 4.55
CA LEU A 457 -10.61 -12.88 4.02
C LEU A 457 -9.11 -13.16 4.19
N SER A 458 -8.26 -12.15 4.07
CA SER A 458 -6.82 -12.36 4.14
C SER A 458 -6.40 -12.89 5.51
N PHE A 459 -7.06 -12.48 6.59
CA PHE A 459 -6.84 -13.04 7.92
C PHE A 459 -7.42 -14.45 8.03
N VAL A 460 -8.67 -14.63 7.59
CA VAL A 460 -9.41 -15.89 7.70
C VAL A 460 -8.68 -17.04 6.98
N ARG A 461 -8.23 -16.82 5.73
CA ARG A 461 -7.46 -17.81 4.95
C ARG A 461 -6.20 -18.30 5.65
N ARG A 462 -5.61 -17.48 6.51
CA ARG A 462 -4.38 -17.82 7.24
C ARG A 462 -4.62 -18.23 8.68
N ALA A 463 -5.86 -18.29 9.17
CA ALA A 463 -6.16 -18.54 10.58
C ALA A 463 -5.55 -19.86 11.10
N LEU A 464 -5.64 -20.94 10.30
CA LEU A 464 -5.08 -22.24 10.68
C LEU A 464 -3.55 -22.31 10.62
N THR A 465 -2.91 -21.52 9.76
CA THR A 465 -1.49 -21.69 9.42
C THR A 465 -0.60 -20.60 10.03
N ASP A 466 -1.13 -19.39 10.20
CA ASP A 466 -0.46 -18.24 10.80
C ASP A 466 -1.03 -17.86 12.17
N ALA A 467 -0.17 -17.95 13.17
CA ALA A 467 -0.46 -17.58 14.55
C ALA A 467 -0.82 -16.09 14.70
N LYS A 468 -0.23 -15.20 13.88
CA LYS A 468 -0.52 -13.77 13.96
C LYS A 468 -1.92 -13.45 13.44
N SER A 469 -2.27 -13.94 12.24
CA SER A 469 -3.63 -13.82 11.70
C SER A 469 -4.67 -14.33 12.70
N PHE A 470 -4.48 -15.53 13.27
CA PHE A 470 -5.43 -16.06 14.25
C PHE A 470 -5.51 -15.24 15.54
N ALA A 471 -4.39 -14.75 16.08
CA ALA A 471 -4.40 -13.89 17.26
C ALA A 471 -5.16 -12.58 17.02
N ILE A 472 -5.07 -12.00 15.81
CA ILE A 472 -5.84 -10.83 15.41
C ILE A 472 -7.33 -11.16 15.41
N ILE A 473 -7.74 -12.25 14.75
CA ILE A 473 -9.15 -12.67 14.69
C ILE A 473 -9.70 -12.95 16.10
N ALA A 474 -8.95 -13.66 16.94
CA ALA A 474 -9.34 -13.92 18.33
C ALA A 474 -9.48 -12.65 19.17
N SER A 475 -8.63 -11.65 18.91
CA SER A 475 -8.73 -10.34 19.56
C SER A 475 -9.97 -9.58 19.10
N ILE A 476 -10.27 -9.58 17.79
CA ILE A 476 -11.48 -8.98 17.22
C ILE A 476 -12.73 -9.65 17.78
N ALA A 477 -12.76 -10.99 17.84
CA ALA A 477 -13.87 -11.73 18.42
C ALA A 477 -14.14 -11.34 19.88
N ASN A 478 -13.08 -11.18 20.68
CA ASN A 478 -13.19 -10.75 22.07
C ASN A 478 -13.66 -9.30 22.21
N VAL A 479 -13.13 -8.37 21.40
CA VAL A 479 -13.59 -6.97 21.36
C VAL A 479 -15.06 -6.92 20.96
N GLY A 480 -15.45 -7.68 19.94
CA GLY A 480 -16.84 -7.78 19.50
C GLY A 480 -17.76 -8.27 20.61
N ALA A 481 -17.37 -9.34 21.32
CA ALA A 481 -18.14 -9.85 22.44
C ALA A 481 -18.31 -8.82 23.58
N LEU A 482 -17.26 -8.05 23.90
CA LEU A 482 -17.31 -7.02 24.94
C LEU A 482 -18.18 -5.82 24.56
N LEU A 483 -18.21 -5.46 23.28
CA LEU A 483 -18.95 -4.32 22.76
C LEU A 483 -20.36 -4.70 22.26
N GLY A 484 -20.71 -5.99 22.26
CA GLY A 484 -21.99 -6.48 21.75
C GLY A 484 -22.10 -6.42 20.22
N LEU A 485 -20.97 -6.54 19.51
CA LEU A 485 -20.91 -6.50 18.04
C LEU A 485 -21.09 -7.88 17.44
N ASP A 486 -21.82 -7.95 16.33
CA ASP A 486 -21.91 -9.13 15.47
C ASP A 486 -20.61 -9.28 14.67
N ILE A 487 -19.94 -10.44 14.78
CA ILE A 487 -18.71 -10.72 14.03
C ILE A 487 -19.01 -11.72 12.92
N VAL A 488 -18.72 -11.34 11.68
CA VAL A 488 -18.81 -12.17 10.47
C VAL A 488 -17.40 -12.54 10.03
N ALA A 489 -17.10 -13.82 9.85
CA ALA A 489 -15.85 -14.26 9.24
C ALA A 489 -16.05 -14.53 7.73
N GLU A 490 -15.26 -13.85 6.90
CA GLU A 490 -15.41 -13.89 5.45
C GLU A 490 -14.48 -14.89 4.73
N GLY A 491 -14.95 -15.32 3.55
CA GLY A 491 -14.40 -16.38 2.70
C GLY A 491 -13.89 -17.60 3.46
N ILE A 492 -14.78 -18.13 4.29
CA ILE A 492 -14.68 -19.49 4.83
C ILE A 492 -14.77 -20.49 3.66
N GLU A 493 -13.70 -21.27 3.47
CA GLU A 493 -13.61 -22.27 2.41
C GLU A 493 -13.60 -23.71 2.94
N ASP A 494 -13.42 -23.91 4.25
CA ASP A 494 -13.30 -25.24 4.87
C ASP A 494 -13.92 -25.33 6.28
N HIS A 495 -14.36 -26.53 6.66
CA HIS A 495 -15.02 -26.78 7.95
C HIS A 495 -14.07 -26.63 9.16
N TYR A 496 -12.75 -26.78 8.99
CA TYR A 496 -11.79 -26.64 10.10
C TYR A 496 -11.65 -25.19 10.51
N THR A 497 -11.49 -24.28 9.54
CA THR A 497 -11.46 -22.84 9.79
C THR A 497 -12.79 -22.40 10.40
N ALA A 498 -13.93 -22.83 9.86
CA ALA A 498 -15.25 -22.52 10.42
C ALA A 498 -15.38 -22.95 11.89
N SER A 499 -14.97 -24.19 12.21
CA SER A 499 -15.08 -24.73 13.57
C SER A 499 -14.10 -24.07 14.55
N LEU A 500 -12.89 -23.74 14.10
CA LEU A 500 -11.93 -22.97 14.89
C LEU A 500 -12.49 -21.60 15.28
N LEU A 501 -13.03 -20.87 14.30
CA LEU A 501 -13.57 -19.53 14.48
C LEU A 501 -14.86 -19.55 15.32
N SER A 502 -15.71 -20.55 15.12
CA SER A 502 -16.86 -20.82 16.00
C SER A 502 -16.41 -21.07 17.45
N GLY A 503 -15.34 -21.85 17.64
CA GLY A 503 -14.76 -22.16 18.95
C GLY A 503 -14.22 -20.95 19.73
N ILE A 504 -13.99 -19.81 19.09
CA ILE A 504 -13.61 -18.54 19.75
C ILE A 504 -14.78 -17.54 19.84
N GLY A 505 -16.00 -17.96 19.51
CA GLY A 505 -17.22 -17.17 19.70
C GLY A 505 -17.73 -16.42 18.48
N ILE A 506 -17.13 -16.61 17.30
CA ILE A 506 -17.68 -16.06 16.04
C ILE A 506 -18.96 -16.83 15.68
N LYS A 507 -20.04 -16.10 15.40
CA LYS A 507 -21.38 -16.69 15.17
C LYS A 507 -21.78 -16.75 13.70
N TYR A 508 -21.25 -15.83 12.89
CA TYR A 508 -21.67 -15.63 11.52
C TYR A 508 -20.52 -15.91 10.57
N PHE A 509 -20.83 -16.59 9.47
CA PHE A 509 -19.84 -17.07 8.52
C PHE A 509 -20.31 -16.82 7.10
N GLN A 510 -19.37 -16.43 6.24
CA GLN A 510 -19.62 -16.22 4.83
C GLN A 510 -18.45 -16.80 4.03
N GLY A 511 -18.74 -17.47 2.92
CA GLY A 511 -17.70 -18.01 2.06
C GLY A 511 -18.14 -19.19 1.21
N TYR A 512 -17.22 -19.66 0.37
CA TYR A 512 -17.51 -20.68 -0.64
C TYR A 512 -17.74 -22.07 -0.06
N LEU A 513 -17.41 -22.31 1.21
CA LEU A 513 -17.86 -23.49 1.94
C LEU A 513 -19.38 -23.59 1.94
N TYR A 514 -20.07 -22.45 2.09
CA TYR A 514 -21.52 -22.39 2.24
C TYR A 514 -22.22 -22.11 0.93
N SER A 515 -21.79 -21.06 0.22
CA SER A 515 -22.27 -20.76 -1.12
C SER A 515 -21.36 -19.74 -1.80
N ARG A 516 -21.29 -19.84 -3.13
CA ARG A 516 -20.86 -18.72 -3.97
C ARG A 516 -21.98 -17.67 -4.04
N PRO A 517 -21.70 -16.45 -4.55
CA PRO A 517 -22.76 -15.54 -4.96
C PRO A 517 -23.69 -16.23 -5.98
N VAL A 518 -25.00 -16.12 -5.77
CA VAL A 518 -26.01 -16.80 -6.59
C VAL A 518 -27.15 -15.86 -6.98
N SER A 519 -27.95 -16.24 -7.98
CA SER A 519 -29.15 -15.47 -8.35
C SER A 519 -30.19 -15.46 -7.22
N LYS A 520 -31.13 -14.50 -7.24
CA LYS A 520 -32.27 -14.44 -6.31
C LYS A 520 -32.98 -15.79 -6.16
N LEU A 521 -33.25 -16.47 -7.28
CA LEU A 521 -34.02 -17.72 -7.26
C LEU A 521 -33.25 -18.83 -6.54
N GLN A 522 -31.94 -18.93 -6.80
CA GLN A 522 -31.07 -19.86 -6.10
C GLN A 522 -30.89 -19.50 -4.62
N ALA A 523 -30.91 -18.22 -4.25
CA ALA A 523 -30.90 -17.80 -2.85
C ALA A 523 -32.17 -18.25 -2.10
N ILE A 524 -33.34 -18.17 -2.73
CA ILE A 524 -34.60 -18.71 -2.17
C ILE A 524 -34.49 -20.22 -1.95
N ASP A 525 -34.00 -20.96 -2.94
CA ASP A 525 -33.81 -22.41 -2.83
C ASP A 525 -32.82 -22.75 -1.71
N TYR A 526 -31.73 -21.99 -1.59
CA TYR A 526 -30.73 -22.16 -0.55
C TYR A 526 -31.31 -21.95 0.85
N ILE A 527 -32.06 -20.86 1.07
CA ILE A 527 -32.68 -20.56 2.36
C ILE A 527 -33.66 -21.66 2.80
N ASN A 528 -34.40 -22.24 1.86
CA ASN A 528 -35.35 -23.32 2.18
C ASN A 528 -34.66 -24.65 2.52
N GLN A 529 -33.44 -24.87 2.05
CA GLN A 529 -32.70 -26.12 2.22
C GLN A 529 -31.69 -26.08 3.37
N PHE A 530 -31.13 -24.90 3.65
CA PHE A 530 -30.05 -24.75 4.62
C PHE A 530 -30.59 -24.73 6.06
N SER A 531 -30.17 -25.70 6.86
CA SER A 531 -30.63 -25.90 8.24
C SER A 531 -29.68 -25.36 9.32
N GLY A 532 -28.55 -24.76 8.92
CA GLY A 532 -27.54 -24.23 9.84
C GLY A 532 -26.16 -24.86 9.69
N CYS A 533 -25.15 -24.17 10.21
CA CYS A 533 -23.78 -24.67 10.22
C CYS A 533 -23.59 -25.83 11.21
N SER A 534 -22.87 -26.87 10.79
CA SER A 534 -22.31 -27.88 11.67
C SER A 534 -20.82 -27.59 11.91
N PHE A 535 -20.40 -27.70 13.17
CA PHE A 535 -19.01 -27.46 13.58
C PHE A 535 -18.44 -28.72 14.24
N MET A 536 -17.16 -28.95 14.03
CA MET A 536 -16.39 -29.93 14.79
C MET A 536 -16.30 -29.51 16.26
N GLU A 537 -16.27 -30.49 17.15
CA GLU A 537 -16.04 -30.22 18.58
C GLU A 537 -14.66 -29.61 18.78
N VAL A 538 -14.64 -28.43 19.39
CA VAL A 538 -13.43 -27.76 19.83
C VAL A 538 -13.48 -27.67 21.36
N PRO A 539 -12.42 -28.09 22.08
CA PRO A 539 -12.43 -28.01 23.54
C PRO A 539 -12.74 -26.59 24.03
N ALA A 540 -13.81 -26.41 24.80
CA ALA A 540 -14.33 -25.08 25.12
C ALA A 540 -13.38 -24.26 26.01
N HIS A 541 -12.67 -24.91 26.93
CA HIS A 541 -11.94 -24.29 28.04
C HIS A 541 -10.43 -24.17 27.85
N ILE A 542 -9.94 -24.23 26.60
CA ILE A 542 -8.51 -24.09 26.31
C ILE A 542 -8.19 -22.74 25.69
N HIS A 543 -6.96 -22.28 25.88
CA HIS A 543 -6.48 -21.03 25.31
C HIS A 543 -6.70 -20.99 23.78
N PRO A 544 -7.11 -19.86 23.16
CA PRO A 544 -7.42 -19.79 21.72
C PRO A 544 -6.32 -20.35 20.82
N MET A 545 -5.05 -20.04 21.12
CA MET A 545 -3.92 -20.55 20.34
C MET A 545 -3.81 -22.08 20.34
N LEU A 546 -4.30 -22.74 21.39
CA LEU A 546 -4.36 -24.19 21.49
C LEU A 546 -5.54 -24.75 20.71
N LYS A 547 -6.68 -24.04 20.66
CA LYS A 547 -7.78 -24.37 19.74
C LYS A 547 -7.27 -24.38 18.30
N ALA A 548 -6.50 -23.37 17.91
CA ALA A 548 -5.89 -23.31 16.58
C ALA A 548 -4.91 -24.46 16.33
N HIS A 549 -4.08 -24.80 17.31
CA HIS A 549 -3.20 -25.97 17.22
C HIS A 549 -3.97 -27.28 17.05
N TYR A 550 -5.01 -27.48 17.86
CA TYR A 550 -5.89 -28.64 17.82
C TYR A 550 -6.60 -28.77 16.47
N MET A 551 -7.19 -27.68 15.96
CA MET A 551 -7.88 -27.69 14.68
C MET A 551 -6.93 -27.90 13.50
N ARG A 552 -5.72 -27.32 13.56
CA ARG A 552 -4.67 -27.59 12.58
C ARG A 552 -4.25 -29.04 12.58
N PHE A 553 -4.13 -29.66 13.76
CA PHE A 553 -3.85 -31.09 13.90
C PHE A 553 -4.95 -31.94 13.25
N LEU A 554 -6.23 -31.68 13.52
CA LEU A 554 -7.34 -32.39 12.88
C LEU A 554 -7.34 -32.21 11.36
N CYS A 555 -7.05 -31.01 10.86
CA CYS A 555 -6.96 -30.73 9.43
C CYS A 555 -5.90 -31.62 8.75
N THR A 556 -4.71 -31.78 9.36
CA THR A 556 -3.63 -32.63 8.82
C THR A 556 -4.01 -34.10 8.68
N GLN A 557 -5.04 -34.58 9.40
CA GLN A 557 -5.53 -35.96 9.27
C GLN A 557 -6.33 -36.23 8.01
N SER A 558 -6.94 -35.19 7.47
CA SER A 558 -8.02 -35.32 6.48
C SER A 558 -7.60 -35.12 5.02
N HIS A 559 -6.28 -35.12 4.74
CA HIS A 559 -5.70 -34.92 3.40
C HIS A 559 -5.95 -33.54 2.75
N VAL A 560 -6.37 -32.53 3.51
CA VAL A 560 -6.21 -31.14 3.07
C VAL A 560 -4.72 -30.83 3.22
N GLU A 561 -4.01 -30.65 2.09
CA GLU A 561 -2.65 -30.08 2.12
C GLU A 561 -2.63 -28.93 3.13
N HIS A 562 -1.59 -28.81 3.94
CA HIS A 562 -0.92 -27.55 4.34
C HIS A 562 0.21 -27.92 5.30
N GLY A 563 1.27 -28.47 4.69
CA GLY A 563 2.37 -29.21 5.31
C GLY A 563 3.28 -28.46 6.29
N ASN A 564 2.87 -27.35 6.90
CA ASN A 564 3.78 -26.62 7.79
C ASN A 564 3.87 -27.20 9.21
N LEU A 565 2.89 -27.99 9.71
CA LEU A 565 3.00 -28.54 11.08
C LEU A 565 4.11 -29.60 11.19
N LEU A 566 4.23 -30.50 10.20
CA LEU A 566 5.27 -31.54 10.18
C LEU A 566 6.60 -31.05 9.62
N LYS A 567 6.56 -30.10 8.66
CA LYS A 567 7.76 -29.48 8.08
C LYS A 567 8.43 -28.48 9.02
N GLU A 568 7.65 -27.63 9.69
CA GLU A 568 8.14 -26.55 10.57
C GLU A 568 7.35 -26.52 11.91
N PRO A 569 7.43 -27.58 12.74
CA PRO A 569 6.71 -27.68 14.01
C PRO A 569 7.01 -26.52 14.96
N GLU A 570 8.19 -25.92 14.86
CA GLU A 570 8.62 -24.75 15.61
C GLU A 570 7.92 -23.44 15.26
N GLN A 571 7.28 -23.39 14.10
CA GLN A 571 6.46 -22.26 13.64
C GLN A 571 4.98 -22.42 14.00
N SER A 572 4.61 -23.54 14.64
CA SER A 572 3.24 -23.81 15.07
C SER A 572 2.71 -22.79 16.08
N HIS A 573 1.39 -22.63 16.10
CA HIS A 573 0.63 -21.86 17.09
C HIS A 573 1.02 -22.24 18.53
N PHE A 574 1.18 -23.54 18.80
CA PHE A 574 1.59 -24.07 20.10
C PHE A 574 3.00 -23.60 20.51
N GLN A 575 4.02 -23.84 19.67
CA GLN A 575 5.38 -23.45 20.02
C GLN A 575 5.56 -21.94 20.14
N LYS A 576 4.89 -21.15 19.29
CA LYS A 576 4.89 -19.69 19.40
C LYS A 576 4.27 -19.23 20.72
N TRP A 577 3.13 -19.81 21.11
CA TRP A 577 2.49 -19.54 22.39
C TRP A 577 3.37 -19.97 23.58
N LEU A 578 3.97 -21.17 23.52
CA LEU A 578 4.82 -21.70 24.59
C LEU A 578 6.06 -20.81 24.80
N LYS A 579 6.75 -20.41 23.72
CA LYS A 579 7.88 -19.47 23.78
C LYS A 579 7.49 -18.12 24.39
N ALA A 580 6.33 -17.58 24.00
CA ALA A 580 5.83 -16.32 24.56
C ALA A 580 5.43 -16.44 26.05
N SER A 581 5.03 -17.64 26.48
CA SER A 581 4.52 -17.93 27.82
C SER A 581 5.58 -18.51 28.76
N GLU A 582 6.76 -18.89 28.27
CA GLU A 582 7.83 -19.56 29.04
C GLU A 582 8.24 -18.76 30.27
N LYS A 583 8.26 -17.43 30.20
CA LYS A 583 8.56 -16.54 31.34
C LYS A 583 7.44 -16.48 32.39
N ARG A 584 6.22 -16.89 32.04
CA ARG A 584 5.02 -16.84 32.89
C ARG A 584 4.65 -18.22 33.44
N LEU A 585 5.04 -19.28 32.73
CA LEU A 585 4.83 -20.66 33.14
C LEU A 585 5.99 -21.15 34.02
N PRO A 586 5.73 -21.94 35.07
CA PRO A 586 6.78 -22.68 35.77
C PRO A 586 7.61 -23.54 34.79
N ASN A 587 8.95 -23.50 34.91
CA ASN A 587 9.87 -24.19 33.98
C ASN A 587 9.57 -25.68 33.80
N ASN A 588 9.12 -26.36 34.87
CA ASN A 588 8.75 -27.77 34.84
C ASN A 588 7.51 -28.04 33.95
N ILE A 589 6.56 -27.10 33.88
CA ILE A 589 5.36 -27.21 33.06
C ILE A 589 5.71 -26.94 31.59
N ALA A 590 6.46 -25.87 31.32
CA ALA A 590 6.87 -25.54 29.95
C ALA A 590 7.69 -26.67 29.30
N ALA A 591 8.64 -27.25 30.04
CA ALA A 591 9.44 -28.39 29.57
C ALA A 591 8.60 -29.65 29.32
N ALA A 592 7.63 -29.95 30.20
CA ALA A 592 6.73 -31.10 30.02
C ALA A 592 5.84 -30.93 28.79
N LEU A 593 5.27 -29.73 28.58
CA LEU A 593 4.45 -29.40 27.42
C LEU A 593 5.24 -29.48 26.10
N LEU A 594 6.50 -29.04 26.10
CA LEU A 594 7.38 -29.18 24.93
C LEU A 594 7.70 -30.64 24.62
N ALA A 595 7.93 -31.46 25.66
CA ALA A 595 8.19 -32.89 25.50
C ALA A 595 6.98 -33.62 24.90
N ASP A 596 5.77 -33.37 25.42
CA ASP A 596 4.54 -33.94 24.88
C ASP A 596 4.31 -33.50 23.42
N PHE A 597 4.56 -32.22 23.10
CA PHE A 597 4.45 -31.72 21.72
C PHE A 597 5.42 -32.43 20.77
N ASN A 598 6.67 -32.64 21.17
CA ASN A 598 7.64 -33.34 20.34
C ASN A 598 7.23 -34.81 20.12
N ALA A 599 6.65 -35.46 21.13
CA ALA A 599 6.11 -36.81 21.00
C ALA A 599 4.90 -36.84 20.04
N LEU A 600 4.04 -35.83 20.08
CA LEU A 600 2.92 -35.68 19.15
C LEU A 600 3.41 -35.57 17.69
N ILE A 601 4.42 -34.73 17.44
CA ILE A 601 5.02 -34.59 16.10
C ILE A 601 5.64 -35.90 15.62
N ALA A 602 6.25 -36.69 16.52
CA ALA A 602 6.81 -37.99 16.17
C ALA A 602 5.73 -39.00 15.74
N LEU A 603 4.61 -39.08 16.48
CA LEU A 603 3.47 -39.93 16.13
C LEU A 603 2.88 -39.54 14.77
N LEU A 604 2.75 -38.24 14.50
CA LEU A 604 2.24 -37.75 13.22
C LEU A 604 3.14 -38.10 12.03
N ARG A 605 4.46 -37.97 12.17
CA ARG A 605 5.41 -38.36 11.12
C ARG A 605 5.34 -39.86 10.85
N GLN A 606 5.22 -40.67 11.90
CA GLN A 606 5.06 -42.11 11.77
C GLN A 606 3.76 -42.48 11.04
N ALA A 607 2.66 -41.77 11.31
CA ALA A 607 1.39 -41.99 10.61
C ALA A 607 1.43 -41.53 9.14
N GLU A 608 2.20 -40.48 8.80
CA GLU A 608 2.38 -39.99 7.43
C GLU A 608 3.12 -40.99 6.53
N ASP A 609 4.08 -41.73 7.10
CA ASP A 609 4.83 -42.77 6.40
C ASP A 609 4.02 -44.06 6.13
N LEU A 610 2.82 -44.18 6.71
CA LEU A 610 1.97 -45.37 6.59
C LEU A 610 0.82 -45.17 5.59
N PRO A 611 0.50 -46.17 4.74
CA PRO A 611 -0.72 -46.15 3.96
C PRO A 611 -1.96 -46.23 4.88
N PRO A 612 -3.16 -45.85 4.39
CA PRO A 612 -4.42 -46.05 5.12
C PRO A 612 -4.54 -47.50 5.62
N SER A 613 -4.44 -47.70 6.93
CA SER A 613 -4.35 -49.00 7.58
C SER A 613 -4.74 -48.89 9.06
N ARG A 614 -5.09 -50.03 9.67
CA ARG A 614 -5.41 -50.09 11.09
C ARG A 614 -4.27 -49.57 11.98
N ASP A 615 -3.02 -49.84 11.60
CA ASP A 615 -1.85 -49.36 12.33
C ASP A 615 -1.74 -47.83 12.27
N ARG A 616 -2.04 -47.23 11.10
CA ARG A 616 -2.15 -45.77 10.96
C ARG A 616 -3.25 -45.21 11.86
N ASP A 617 -4.42 -45.86 11.90
CA ASP A 617 -5.55 -45.41 12.71
C ASP A 617 -5.24 -45.48 14.23
N GLU A 618 -4.56 -46.52 14.70
CA GLU A 618 -4.16 -46.67 16.10
C GLU A 618 -3.11 -45.61 16.51
N ILE A 619 -2.11 -45.32 15.67
CA ILE A 619 -1.15 -44.23 15.91
C ILE A 619 -1.87 -42.89 15.95
N MET A 620 -2.87 -42.72 15.08
CA MET A 620 -3.62 -41.48 15.05
C MET A 620 -4.50 -41.25 16.27
N LEU A 621 -5.09 -42.32 16.81
CA LEU A 621 -5.81 -42.24 18.08
C LEU A 621 -4.88 -41.82 19.22
N GLN A 622 -3.67 -42.39 19.30
CA GLN A 622 -2.68 -42.00 20.31
C GLN A 622 -2.29 -40.53 20.21
N ALA A 623 -2.13 -40.01 18.98
CA ALA A 623 -1.83 -38.60 18.76
C ALA A 623 -2.99 -37.68 19.19
N VAL A 624 -4.25 -38.07 18.93
CA VAL A 624 -5.44 -37.35 19.41
C VAL A 624 -5.50 -37.32 20.95
N GLU A 625 -5.25 -38.47 21.59
CA GLU A 625 -5.25 -38.60 23.05
C GLU A 625 -4.14 -37.73 23.68
N LEU A 626 -2.92 -37.78 23.12
CA LEU A 626 -1.79 -36.97 23.59
C LEU A 626 -2.06 -35.47 23.43
N ASN A 627 -2.59 -35.05 22.29
CA ASN A 627 -2.95 -33.65 22.06
C ASN A 627 -4.05 -33.18 23.04
N SER A 628 -5.02 -34.05 23.33
CA SER A 628 -6.07 -33.78 24.33
C SER A 628 -5.49 -33.67 25.75
N ALA A 629 -4.56 -34.55 26.11
CA ALA A 629 -3.88 -34.50 27.41
C ALA A 629 -3.02 -33.23 27.56
N MET A 630 -2.32 -32.80 26.51
CA MET A 630 -1.61 -31.52 26.48
C MET A 630 -2.54 -30.34 26.69
N CYS A 631 -3.69 -30.34 26.02
CA CYS A 631 -4.72 -29.33 26.17
C CYS A 631 -5.29 -29.26 27.60
N LEU A 632 -5.39 -30.39 28.31
CA LEU A 632 -5.83 -30.45 29.71
C LEU A 632 -4.76 -30.02 30.72
N LYS A 633 -3.47 -30.17 30.39
CA LYS A 633 -2.34 -29.74 31.24
C LYS A 633 -2.15 -28.23 31.27
N ILE A 634 -2.61 -27.53 30.24
CA ILE A 634 -2.56 -26.08 30.09
C ILE A 634 -3.79 -25.46 30.73
#